data_AF-A0A850ES40-F1
#
_entry.id   AF-A0A850ES40-F1
#
_cell.length_a   1.000
_cell.length_b   1.000
_cell.length_c   1.000
_cell.angle_alpha   90.00
_cell.angle_beta   90.00
_cell.angle_gamma   90.00
#
_symmetry.space_group_name_H-M   'P 1'
#
loop_
_entity.id
_entity.type
_entity.pdbx_description
1 polymer ?
#
loop_
_entity_poly.entity_id
_entity_poly.type
_entity_poly.pdbx_seq_one_letter_code
_entity_poly.pdbx_strand_id
1 'polypeptide(L)' 'MISDEQLDAYRISGEKVRVVRDGIASNDIRGIVLAWDESQVMIRRPNRNVVKLDRNYLIQPAKEPRRDPDNI' A
#
# COMPACT_ATOMS: atom_id res chain seq x y z
N MET A 1 4.30 10.89 0.54
CA MET A 1 3.07 10.61 -0.22
C MET A 1 3.44 9.92 -1.53
N ILE A 2 2.81 8.79 -1.86
CA ILE A 2 3.07 8.07 -3.12
C ILE A 2 2.50 8.84 -4.33
N SER A 3 3.15 8.81 -5.50
CA SER A 3 2.65 9.46 -6.72
C SER A 3 1.56 8.64 -7.42
N ASP A 4 0.73 9.33 -8.22
CA ASP A 4 -0.32 8.70 -9.04
C ASP A 4 0.29 7.71 -10.05
N GLU A 5 1.40 8.08 -10.68
CA GLU A 5 2.13 7.23 -11.63
C GLU A 5 2.58 5.92 -10.98
N GLN A 6 3.04 5.97 -9.74
CA GLN A 6 3.50 4.79 -9.02
C GLN A 6 2.32 3.91 -8.58
N LEU A 7 1.19 4.51 -8.22
CA LEU A 7 -0.05 3.76 -7.95
C LEU A 7 -0.62 3.11 -9.21
N ASP A 8 -0.55 3.79 -10.36
CA ASP A 8 -0.97 3.25 -11.64
C ASP A 8 -0.07 2.08 -12.08
N ALA A 9 1.24 2.21 -11.91
CA ALA A 9 2.17 1.11 -12.15
C ALA A 9 1.84 -0.13 -11.30
N TYR A 10 1.51 0.03 -10.02
CA TYR A 10 1.06 -1.07 -9.16
C TYR A 10 -0.28 -1.66 -9.59
N ARG A 11 -1.21 -0.84 -10.06
CA ARG A 11 -2.50 -1.28 -10.58
C ARG A 11 -2.36 -2.08 -11.87
N ILE A 12 -1.58 -1.58 -12.84
CA ILE A 12 -1.35 -2.24 -14.14
C ILE A 12 -0.58 -3.54 -13.97
N SER A 13 0.48 -3.53 -13.15
CA SER A 13 1.28 -4.73 -12.87
C SER A 13 0.53 -5.79 -12.05
N GLY A 14 -0.49 -5.38 -11.29
CA GLY A 14 -1.16 -6.24 -10.31
C GLY A 14 -0.22 -6.69 -9.18
N GLU A 15 0.86 -5.96 -8.95
CA GLU A 15 1.83 -6.31 -7.91
C GLU A 15 1.22 -6.13 -6.51
N LYS A 16 1.53 -7.07 -5.62
CA LYS A 16 1.13 -6.97 -4.23
C LYS A 16 1.96 -5.88 -3.56
N VAL A 17 1.29 -4.87 -3.03
CA VAL A 17 1.86 -3.83 -2.18
C VAL A 17 1.63 -4.15 -0.71
N ARG A 18 2.52 -3.62 0.13
CA ARG A 18 2.42 -3.56 1.57
C ARG A 18 2.27 -2.12 2.00
N VAL A 19 1.29 -1.86 2.86
CA VAL A 19 1.06 -0.56 3.46
C VAL A 19 1.37 -0.68 4.95
N VAL A 20 2.41 0.03 5.39
CA VAL A 20 2.84 0.05 6.79
C VAL A 20 1.99 1.07 7.55
N ARG A 21 1.27 0.59 8.56
CA ARG A 21 0.46 1.43 9.45
C ARG A 21 1.13 1.54 10.82
N ASP A 22 1.21 2.78 11.32
CA ASP A 22 1.57 3.10 12.70
C ASP A 22 2.90 2.50 13.19
N GLY A 23 3.78 2.09 12.28
CA GLY A 23 5.02 1.39 12.62
C GLY A 23 4.83 -0.03 13.18
N ILE A 24 3.61 -0.59 13.20
CA ILE A 24 3.31 -1.89 13.82
C ILE A 24 3.18 -2.98 12.75
N ALA A 25 4.00 -4.02 12.83
CA ALA A 25 4.01 -5.11 11.83
C ALA A 25 2.71 -5.91 11.73
N SER A 26 1.95 -6.02 12.83
CA SER A 26 0.65 -6.68 12.83
C SER A 26 -0.41 -5.91 12.02
N ASN A 27 -0.26 -4.59 11.89
CA ASN A 27 -1.22 -3.72 11.22
C ASN A 27 -0.94 -3.56 9.71
N ASP A 28 0.10 -4.22 9.20
CA ASP A 28 0.47 -4.14 7.79
C ASP A 28 -0.64 -4.67 6.88
N ILE A 29 -1.02 -3.86 5.91
CA ILE A 29 -1.98 -4.28 4.89
C ILE A 29 -1.23 -4.78 3.67
N ARG A 30 -1.54 -6.00 3.23
CA ARG A 30 -1.02 -6.57 1.99
C ARG A 30 -2.15 -6.79 0.98
N GLY A 31 -1.95 -6.34 -0.24
CA GLY A 31 -2.97 -6.45 -1.29
C GLY A 31 -2.53 -5.82 -2.60
N ILE A 32 -3.46 -5.66 -3.53
CA ILE A 32 -3.21 -4.99 -4.81
C ILE A 32 -3.92 -3.63 -4.84
N VAL A 33 -3.35 -2.66 -5.55
CA VAL A 33 -4.01 -1.38 -5.79
C VAL A 33 -5.20 -1.59 -6.73
N LEU A 34 -6.39 -1.18 -6.30
CA LEU A 34 -7.61 -1.26 -7.10
C LEU A 34 -7.98 0.09 -7.70
N ALA A 35 -7.91 1.14 -6.90
CA ALA A 35 -8.21 2.52 -7.25
C ALA A 35 -7.55 3.47 -6.24
N TRP A 36 -7.47 4.75 -6.57
CA TRP A 36 -7.04 5.82 -5.66
C TRP A 36 -7.70 7.13 -6.06
N ASP A 37 -7.68 8.08 -5.12
CA ASP A 37 -8.02 9.47 -5.33
C ASP A 37 -6.89 10.36 -4.80
N GLU A 38 -7.13 11.67 -4.66
CA GLU A 38 -6.13 12.64 -4.20
C GLU A 38 -5.62 12.37 -2.78
N SER A 39 -6.43 11.74 -1.93
CA SER A 39 -6.17 11.55 -0.49
C SER A 39 -6.02 10.09 -0.09
N GLN A 40 -6.73 9.19 -0.76
CA GLN A 40 -6.87 7.80 -0.36
C GLN A 40 -6.50 6.82 -1.48
N VAL A 41 -6.09 5.63 -1.06
CA VAL A 41 -5.86 4.46 -1.90
C VAL A 41 -6.74 3.30 -1.46
N MET A 42 -7.30 2.59 -2.43
CA MET A 42 -8.11 1.40 -2.23
C MET A 42 -7.27 0.17 -2.51
N ILE A 43 -7.04 -0.63 -1.46
CA ILE A 43 -6.28 -1.87 -1.55
C ILE A 43 -7.22 -3.06 -1.42
N ARG A 44 -7.19 -3.96 -2.41
CA ARG A 44 -7.90 -5.24 -2.35
C ARG A 44 -7.01 -6.29 -1.69
N ARG A 45 -7.46 -6.82 -0.56
CA ARG A 45 -6.77 -7.88 0.19
C ARG A 45 -6.99 -9.26 -0.45
N PRO A 46 -6.13 -10.26 -0.15
CA PRO A 46 -6.30 -11.64 -0.63
C PRO A 46 -7.64 -12.28 -0.21
N ASN A 47 -8.19 -11.89 0.94
CA ASN A 47 -9.51 -12.33 1.41
C ASN A 47 -10.68 -11.65 0.67
N ARG A 48 -10.42 -10.96 -0.44
CA ARG A 48 -11.35 -10.21 -1.29
C ARG A 48 -11.94 -8.93 -0.66
N ASN A 49 -11.63 -8.63 0.60
CA ASN A 49 -12.06 -7.37 1.21
C ASN A 49 -11.27 -6.19 0.64
N VAL A 50 -11.94 -5.06 0.46
CA VAL A 50 -11.33 -3.82 0.03
C VAL A 50 -11.20 -2.89 1.23
N VAL A 51 -10.04 -2.28 1.40
CA VAL A 51 -9.79 -1.32 2.46
C VAL A 51 -9.34 0.01 1.87
N LYS A 52 -9.85 1.09 2.45
CA LYS A 52 -9.42 2.46 2.16
C LYS A 52 -8.31 2.84 3.12
N LEU A 53 -7.30 3.50 2.59
CA LEU A 53 -6.06 3.86 3.27
C LEU A 53 -5.67 5.26 2.85
N ASP A 54 -5.05 6.00 3.76
CA ASP A 54 -4.47 7.31 3.44
C ASP A 54 -3.20 7.14 2.58
N ARG A 55 -2.99 8.03 1.61
CA ARG A 55 -1.81 8.01 0.72
C ARG A 55 -0.51 8.46 1.40
N ASN A 56 -0.61 8.97 2.62
CA ASN A 56 0.54 9.33 3.44
C ASN A 56 1.21 8.12 4.10
N TYR A 57 0.53 6.97 4.18
CA TYR A 57 1.17 5.75 4.65
C TYR A 57 2.29 5.30 3.70
N LEU A 58 3.28 4.61 4.27
CA LEU A 58 4.35 4.02 3.50
C LEU A 58 3.83 2.83 2.70
N ILE A 59 3.77 2.99 1.39
CA ILE A 59 3.35 1.96 0.43
C ILE A 59 4.60 1.48 -0.30
N GLN A 60 4.87 0.18 -0.23
CA GLN A 60 6.03 -0.45 -0.85
C GLN A 60 5.67 -1.79 -1.47
N PRO A 61 6.46 -2.34 -2.41
CA PRO A 61 6.25 -3.69 -2.92
C PRO A 61 6.27 -4.70 -1.77
N ALA A 62 5.30 -5.62 -1.72
CA ALA A 62 5.22 -6.61 -0.65
C ALA A 62 6.36 -7.64 -0.69
N LYS A 63 7.02 -7.77 -1.85
CA LYS A 63 8.22 -8.57 -2.08
C LYS A 63 9.46 -7.96 -1.42
N GLU A 64 9.52 -6.63 -1.32
CA GLU A 64 10.64 -5.97 -0.67
C GLU A 64 10.59 -6.16 0.85
N PRO A 65 11.76 -6.19 1.52
CA PRO A 65 11.82 -6.19 2.98
C PRO A 65 11.05 -4.99 3.53
N ARG A 66 10.45 -5.17 4.71
CA ARG A 66 9.74 -4.09 5.41
C ARG A 66 10.74 -2.95 5.61
N ARG A 67 10.45 -1.75 5.12
CA ARG A 67 11.17 -0.56 5.54
C ARG A 67 10.52 -0.11 6.85
N ASP A 68 11.30 -0.14 7.93
CA ASP A 68 10.84 0.39 9.20
C ASP A 68 10.88 1.92 9.13
N PRO A 69 9.77 2.60 9.46
CA PRO A 69 9.71 4.06 9.39
C PRO A 69 10.62 4.77 10.41
N ASP A 70 11.07 4.05 11.46
CA ASP A 70 11.93 4.58 12.52
C ASP A 70 13.45 4.48 12.23
N ASN A 71 13.85 4.00 11.05
CA ASN A 71 15.27 3.79 10.72
C ASN A 71 15.70 4.62 9.49
N ILE A 72 15.50 5.94 9.59
CA ILE A 72 16.05 6.96 8.67
C ILE A 72 17.04 7.82 9.45
#